data_AF-A0A2T7G6V7-F1
#
_entry.id   AF-A0A2T7G6V7-F1
#
_cell.length_a   1.000
_cell.length_b   1.000
_cell.length_c   1.000
_cell.angle_alpha   90.00
_cell.angle_beta   90.00
_cell.angle_gamma   90.00
#
_symmetry.space_group_name_H-M   'P 1'
#
loop_
_entity.id
_entity.type
_entity.pdbx_description
1 polymer ?
#
loop_
_entity_poly.entity_id
_entity_poly.type
_entity_poly.pdbx_seq_one_letter_code
_entity_poly.pdbx_strand_id
1 'polypeptide(L)'
;MATETAAATGGQASPIALEEAGICVDSHGGAIGLPQLCPDWMGNQIFWLAVTLVIIFFVLSRIALPRIAAVLAERQGTITNDIAAAEDLKVKASEAEAAYDKALADARSDAQAIVAQTKADIKADLDAAMAKADAEIAAKTAEGEKAIAEIRAGALDAVKEVAKDTAREIVAAMGGQADAKTVNAAVTSQMKG
;
A
#
# COMPACT_ATOMS: atom_id res chain seq x y z
N MET A 1 14.85 -127.17 35.89
CA MET A 1 14.54 -126.32 37.05
C MET A 1 14.22 -124.94 36.49
N ALA A 2 13.00 -124.45 36.74
CA ALA A 2 12.50 -123.06 36.73
C ALA A 2 13.43 -121.95 36.18
N THR A 3 13.04 -120.93 35.40
CA THR A 3 11.73 -120.30 35.11
C THR A 3 11.99 -119.18 34.07
N GLU A 4 11.08 -119.06 33.09
CA GLU A 4 10.39 -117.86 32.53
C GLU A 4 11.00 -116.44 32.64
N THR A 5 10.76 -115.44 31.80
CA THR A 5 10.11 -115.21 30.48
C THR A 5 10.26 -113.69 30.24
N ALA A 6 10.73 -113.25 29.08
CA ALA A 6 10.25 -112.03 28.41
C ALA A 6 10.85 -111.95 26.99
N ALA A 7 10.04 -112.37 26.02
CA ALA A 7 10.27 -112.22 24.59
C ALA A 7 9.85 -110.82 24.11
N ALA A 8 10.57 -110.27 23.14
CA ALA A 8 10.06 -109.54 21.97
C ALA A 8 11.25 -109.14 21.08
N THR A 9 11.74 -110.05 20.22
CA THR A 9 11.62 -109.99 18.74
C THR A 9 11.72 -108.61 18.09
N GLY A 10 12.72 -108.48 17.21
CA GLY A 10 12.46 -107.98 15.86
C GLY A 10 13.38 -106.86 15.38
N GLY A 11 14.19 -107.18 14.36
CA GLY A 11 14.70 -106.17 13.44
C GLY A 11 16.22 -106.15 13.32
N GLN A 12 16.75 -107.01 12.45
CA GLN A 12 18.10 -106.84 11.90
C GLN A 12 18.14 -105.53 11.10
N ALA A 13 18.90 -104.53 11.56
CA ALA A 13 19.27 -103.40 10.72
C ALA A 13 20.41 -103.84 9.80
N SER A 14 20.08 -104.03 8.53
CA SER A 14 21.03 -104.36 7.46
C SER A 14 21.91 -103.13 7.14
N PRO A 15 23.12 -103.34 6.58
CA PRO A 15 24.06 -102.26 6.24
C PRO A 15 23.56 -101.29 5.15
N ILE A 16 22.35 -101.51 4.62
CA ILE A 16 21.68 -100.70 3.60
C ILE A 16 20.95 -99.50 4.22
N ALA A 17 20.67 -99.51 5.53
CA ALA A 17 19.99 -98.41 6.21
C ALA A 17 20.92 -97.22 6.54
N LEU A 18 22.24 -97.40 6.44
CA LEU A 18 23.23 -96.33 6.67
C LEU A 18 23.47 -95.46 5.42
N GLU A 19 22.95 -95.85 4.26
CA GLU A 19 23.13 -95.10 3.00
C GLU A 19 22.05 -94.03 2.78
N GLU A 20 20.95 -94.04 3.54
CA GLU A 20 19.84 -93.07 3.39
C GLU A 20 19.79 -91.96 4.46
N ALA A 21 20.56 -92.08 5.56
CA ALA A 21 20.71 -90.98 6.51
C ALA A 21 21.84 -90.06 6.04
N GLY A 22 21.48 -88.95 5.37
CA GLY A 22 22.43 -87.91 4.99
C GLY A 22 23.26 -87.43 6.19
N ILE A 23 24.43 -86.85 5.94
CA ILE A 23 25.47 -86.51 6.95
C ILE A 23 24.92 -85.62 8.10
N CYS A 24 23.77 -85.00 7.89
CA CYS A 24 23.15 -84.04 8.79
C CYS A 24 21.88 -84.50 9.50
N VAL A 25 21.42 -85.74 9.29
CA VAL A 25 20.22 -86.32 9.93
C VAL A 25 20.61 -87.57 10.71
N ASP A 26 20.18 -87.67 11.96
CA ASP A 26 20.39 -88.86 12.78
C ASP A 26 19.39 -89.98 12.43
N SER A 27 19.59 -91.17 13.02
CA SER A 27 18.74 -92.34 12.78
C SER A 27 17.28 -92.19 13.23
N HIS A 28 16.95 -91.10 13.94
CA HIS A 28 15.59 -90.77 14.42
C HIS A 28 15.00 -89.55 13.68
N GLY A 29 15.68 -89.04 12.63
CA GLY A 29 15.25 -87.86 11.87
C GLY A 29 15.55 -86.52 12.55
N GLY A 30 16.32 -86.51 13.63
CA GLY A 30 16.81 -85.32 14.31
C GLY A 30 18.03 -84.70 13.62
N ALA A 31 18.19 -83.39 13.72
CA ALA A 31 19.35 -82.70 13.16
C ALA A 31 20.60 -82.89 14.06
N ILE A 32 21.73 -83.26 13.46
CA ILE A 32 23.02 -83.40 14.15
C ILE A 32 23.76 -82.06 14.14
N GLY A 33 24.13 -81.53 15.32
CA GLY A 33 24.91 -80.29 15.46
C GLY A 33 24.08 -79.01 15.32
N LEU A 34 24.66 -77.97 14.69
CA LEU A 34 23.91 -76.77 14.30
C LEU A 34 23.28 -77.00 12.91
N PRO A 35 21.97 -77.35 12.83
CA PRO A 35 21.29 -77.73 11.58
C PRO A 35 21.49 -76.77 10.40
N GLN A 36 21.67 -75.48 10.69
CA GLN A 36 21.79 -74.40 9.71
C GLN A 36 23.12 -74.35 8.96
N LEU A 37 24.15 -75.11 9.38
CA LEU A 37 25.46 -75.16 8.71
C LEU A 37 25.69 -76.47 7.95
N CYS A 38 24.67 -77.31 7.84
CA CYS A 38 24.73 -78.54 7.09
C CYS A 38 24.82 -78.28 5.57
N PRO A 39 25.81 -78.85 4.85
CA PRO A 39 25.95 -78.68 3.41
C PRO A 39 24.80 -79.30 2.59
N ASP A 40 24.16 -80.36 3.09
CA ASP A 40 23.06 -81.05 2.39
C ASP A 40 21.80 -80.18 2.25
N TRP A 41 21.57 -79.24 3.19
CA TRP A 41 20.42 -78.35 3.14
C TRP A 41 20.73 -77.02 2.46
N MET A 42 21.97 -76.53 2.62
CA MET A 42 22.42 -75.20 2.20
C MET A 42 22.08 -74.86 0.74
N GLY A 43 22.12 -75.83 -0.19
CA GLY A 43 21.74 -75.61 -1.59
C GLY A 43 20.27 -75.18 -1.77
N ASN A 44 19.34 -75.80 -1.03
CA ASN A 44 17.92 -75.45 -1.08
C ASN A 44 17.64 -74.09 -0.42
N GLN A 45 18.29 -73.79 0.71
CA GLN A 45 18.15 -72.46 1.33
C GLN A 45 18.73 -71.35 0.44
N ILE A 46 19.90 -71.55 -0.17
CA ILE A 46 20.50 -70.57 -1.08
C ILE A 46 19.61 -70.37 -2.32
N PHE A 47 19.04 -71.44 -2.87
CA PHE A 47 18.12 -71.33 -4.00
C PHE A 47 16.92 -70.43 -3.68
N TRP A 48 16.20 -70.70 -2.58
CA TRP A 48 15.06 -69.88 -2.19
C TRP A 48 15.45 -68.47 -1.75
N LEU A 49 16.61 -68.29 -1.13
CA LEU A 49 17.15 -66.96 -0.82
C LEU A 49 17.37 -66.17 -2.10
N ALA A 50 18.02 -66.76 -3.11
CA ALA A 50 18.23 -66.09 -4.40
C ALA A 50 16.90 -65.78 -5.11
N VAL A 51 15.95 -66.72 -5.13
CA VAL A 51 14.62 -66.52 -5.72
C VAL A 51 13.87 -65.38 -5.03
N THR A 52 13.79 -65.40 -3.70
CA THR A 52 13.09 -64.36 -2.94
C THR A 52 13.78 -62.99 -3.05
N LEU A 53 15.11 -62.95 -3.04
CA LEU A 53 15.89 -61.74 -3.27
C LEU A 53 15.59 -61.13 -4.65
N VAL A 54 15.57 -61.94 -5.70
CA VAL A 54 15.25 -61.49 -7.06
C VAL A 54 13.82 -60.97 -7.14
N ILE A 55 12.86 -61.66 -6.52
CA ILE A 55 11.46 -61.22 -6.48
C ILE A 55 11.35 -59.87 -5.76
N ILE A 56 11.93 -59.73 -4.56
CA ILE A 56 11.93 -58.48 -3.80
C ILE A 56 12.61 -57.36 -4.59
N PHE A 57 13.75 -57.65 -5.22
CA PHE A 57 14.47 -56.69 -6.06
C PHE A 57 13.60 -56.20 -7.22
N PHE A 58 12.87 -57.08 -7.90
CA PHE A 58 11.94 -56.70 -8.96
C PHE A 58 10.77 -55.86 -8.44
N VAL A 59 10.20 -56.22 -7.28
CA VAL A 59 9.12 -55.43 -6.66
C VAL A 59 9.61 -54.03 -6.27
N LEU A 60 10.77 -53.93 -5.64
CA LEU A 60 11.33 -52.63 -5.23
C LEU A 60 11.69 -51.78 -6.44
N SER A 61 12.41 -52.34 -7.41
CA SER A 61 12.84 -51.62 -8.61
C SER A 61 11.67 -51.17 -9.48
N ARG A 62 10.62 -51.99 -9.61
CA ARG A 62 9.54 -51.74 -10.56
C ARG A 62 8.32 -51.07 -9.94
N ILE A 63 8.12 -51.14 -8.62
CA ILE A 63 6.92 -50.63 -7.95
C ILE A 63 7.28 -49.62 -6.85
N ALA A 64 8.13 -49.98 -5.88
CA ALA A 64 8.37 -49.12 -4.72
C ALA A 64 9.18 -47.86 -5.06
N LEU A 65 10.31 -48.00 -5.74
CA LEU A 65 11.15 -46.86 -6.15
C LEU A 65 10.43 -45.87 -7.08
N PRO A 66 9.71 -46.29 -8.15
CA PRO A 66 9.01 -45.34 -8.99
C PRO A 66 7.87 -44.61 -8.26
N ARG A 67 7.18 -45.25 -7.31
CA ARG A 67 6.16 -44.58 -6.47
C ARG A 67 6.78 -43.47 -5.62
N ILE A 68 7.92 -43.72 -4.99
CA ILE A 68 8.62 -42.72 -4.16
C ILE A 68 9.15 -41.58 -5.04
N ALA A 69 9.73 -41.91 -6.20
CA ALA A 69 10.22 -40.91 -7.15
C ALA A 69 9.08 -39.99 -7.65
N ALA A 70 7.89 -40.54 -7.91
CA ALA A 70 6.72 -39.74 -8.29
C ALA A 70 6.30 -38.74 -7.21
N VAL A 71 6.25 -39.16 -5.94
CA VAL A 71 5.91 -38.25 -4.82
C VAL A 71 6.97 -37.16 -4.64
N LEU A 72 8.24 -37.50 -4.81
CA LEU A 72 9.33 -36.53 -4.69
C LEU A 72 9.29 -35.52 -5.85
N ALA A 73 9.02 -35.98 -7.08
CA ALA A 73 8.85 -35.13 -8.25
C ALA A 73 7.65 -34.19 -8.09
N GLU A 74 6.53 -34.67 -7.58
CA GLU A 74 5.35 -33.84 -7.29
C GLU A 74 5.70 -32.71 -6.31
N ARG A 75 6.34 -33.03 -5.18
CA ARG A 75 6.74 -32.03 -4.19
C ARG A 75 7.74 -31.02 -4.76
N GLN A 76 8.73 -31.47 -5.51
CA GLN A 76 9.67 -30.56 -6.17
C GLN A 76 8.96 -29.66 -7.18
N GLY A 77 8.01 -30.19 -7.93
CA GLY A 77 7.16 -29.44 -8.86
C GLY A 77 6.34 -28.37 -8.15
N THR A 78 5.63 -28.72 -7.07
CA THR A 78 4.86 -27.77 -6.26
C THR A 78 5.74 -26.68 -5.69
N ILE A 79 6.87 -27.03 -5.07
CA ILE A 79 7.80 -26.05 -4.49
C ILE A 79 8.31 -25.08 -5.57
N THR A 80 8.72 -25.61 -6.73
CA THR A 80 9.24 -24.78 -7.82
C THR A 80 8.15 -23.85 -8.36
N ASN A 81 6.93 -24.36 -8.51
CA ASN A 81 5.78 -23.56 -8.94
C ASN A 81 5.43 -22.46 -7.92
N ASP A 82 5.43 -22.78 -6.63
CA ASP A 82 5.15 -21.83 -5.56
C ASP A 82 6.24 -20.74 -5.47
N ILE A 83 7.51 -21.10 -5.66
CA ILE A 83 8.61 -20.14 -5.74
C ILE A 83 8.43 -19.22 -6.94
N ALA A 84 8.15 -19.77 -8.13
CA ALA A 84 7.93 -18.97 -9.33
C ALA A 84 6.73 -18.02 -9.18
N ALA A 85 5.63 -18.50 -8.59
CA ALA A 85 4.46 -17.67 -8.30
C ALA A 85 4.79 -16.57 -7.28
N ALA A 86 5.57 -16.87 -6.24
CA ALA A 86 5.99 -15.88 -5.25
C ALA A 86 6.90 -14.82 -5.86
N GLU A 87 7.82 -15.20 -6.75
CA GLU A 87 8.68 -14.25 -7.47
C GLU A 87 7.86 -13.34 -8.40
N ASP A 88 6.92 -13.89 -9.16
CA ASP A 88 6.02 -13.10 -10.02
C ASP A 88 5.16 -12.12 -9.20
N LEU A 89 4.60 -12.57 -8.07
CA LEU A 89 3.86 -11.70 -7.16
C LEU A 89 4.74 -10.61 -6.55
N LYS A 90 6.01 -10.91 -6.22
CA LYS A 90 6.97 -9.93 -5.72
C LYS A 90 7.29 -8.87 -6.77
N VAL A 91 7.50 -9.28 -8.03
CA VAL A 91 7.73 -8.35 -9.14
C VAL A 91 6.52 -7.44 -9.33
N LYS A 92 5.31 -8.01 -9.42
CA LYS A 92 4.06 -7.24 -9.54
C LYS A 92 3.86 -6.26 -8.37
N ALA A 93 4.17 -6.68 -7.14
CA ALA A 93 4.09 -5.81 -5.98
C ALA A 93 5.08 -4.63 -6.09
N SER A 94 6.33 -4.89 -6.50
CA SER A 94 7.34 -3.84 -6.68
C SER A 94 6.99 -2.87 -7.82
N GLU A 95 6.40 -3.37 -8.92
CA GLU A 95 5.92 -2.53 -10.02
C GLU A 95 4.73 -1.67 -9.58
N ALA A 96 3.80 -2.23 -8.82
CA ALA A 96 2.68 -1.51 -8.26
C ALA A 96 3.11 -0.43 -7.26
N GLU A 97 4.10 -0.73 -6.41
CA GLU A 97 4.71 0.23 -5.47
C GLU A 97 5.37 1.39 -6.23
N ALA A 98 6.18 1.08 -7.24
CA ALA A 98 6.82 2.11 -8.07
C ALA A 98 5.79 2.99 -8.82
N ALA A 99 4.72 2.38 -9.34
CA ALA A 99 3.63 3.10 -9.99
C ALA A 99 2.86 3.99 -9.01
N TYR A 100 2.60 3.50 -7.79
CA TYR A 100 1.95 4.24 -6.72
C TYR A 100 2.80 5.45 -6.27
N ASP A 101 4.09 5.24 -6.03
CA ASP A 101 5.00 6.32 -5.63
C ASP A 101 5.13 7.39 -6.71
N LYS A 102 5.18 6.98 -7.98
CA LYS A 102 5.16 7.91 -9.10
C LYS A 102 3.85 8.70 -9.13
N ALA A 103 2.71 8.04 -9.04
CA ALA A 103 1.41 8.72 -9.03
C ALA A 103 1.28 9.70 -7.84
N LEU A 104 1.83 9.36 -6.68
CA LEU A 104 1.86 10.22 -5.51
C LEU A 104 2.76 11.45 -5.72
N ALA A 105 3.92 11.27 -6.35
CA ALA A 105 4.83 12.36 -6.70
C ALA A 105 4.19 13.31 -7.72
N ASP A 106 3.59 12.76 -8.78
CA ASP A 106 2.90 13.51 -9.83
C ASP A 106 1.72 14.29 -9.22
N ALA A 107 0.87 13.65 -8.41
CA ALA A 107 -0.25 14.33 -7.73
C ALA A 107 0.21 15.47 -6.80
N ARG A 108 1.34 15.31 -6.10
CA ARG A 108 1.92 16.37 -5.27
C ARG A 108 2.42 17.53 -6.11
N SER A 109 3.07 17.24 -7.24
CA SER A 109 3.53 18.26 -8.19
C SER A 109 2.35 19.03 -8.78
N ASP A 110 1.31 18.32 -9.23
CA ASP A 110 0.10 18.93 -9.79
C ASP A 110 -0.64 19.79 -8.76
N ALA A 111 -0.76 19.33 -7.52
CA ALA A 111 -1.34 20.12 -6.45
C ALA A 111 -0.55 21.41 -6.19
N GLN A 112 0.79 21.35 -6.21
CA GLN A 112 1.62 22.55 -6.06
C GLN A 112 1.46 23.51 -7.25
N ALA A 113 1.39 22.98 -8.47
CA ALA A 113 1.16 23.76 -9.68
C ALA A 113 -0.21 24.47 -9.64
N ILE A 114 -1.27 23.76 -9.26
CA ILE A 114 -2.63 24.31 -9.09
C ILE A 114 -2.62 25.42 -8.03
N VAL A 115 -1.97 25.20 -6.89
CA VAL A 115 -1.89 26.23 -5.83
C VAL A 115 -1.12 27.46 -6.31
N ALA A 116 -0.02 27.28 -7.04
CA ALA A 116 0.75 28.39 -7.58
C ALA A 116 -0.04 29.19 -8.62
N GLN A 117 -0.72 28.51 -9.54
CA GLN A 117 -1.58 29.13 -10.55
C GLN A 117 -2.74 29.88 -9.90
N THR A 118 -3.46 29.23 -8.98
CA THR A 118 -4.59 29.85 -8.27
C THR A 118 -4.16 31.09 -7.49
N LYS A 119 -2.98 31.06 -6.86
CA LYS A 119 -2.43 32.25 -6.19
C LYS A 119 -2.10 33.38 -7.16
N ALA A 120 -1.57 33.05 -8.34
CA ALA A 120 -1.29 34.04 -9.38
C ALA A 120 -2.58 34.68 -9.91
N ASP A 121 -3.60 33.86 -10.18
CA ASP A 121 -4.91 34.32 -10.65
C ASP A 121 -5.61 35.21 -9.61
N ILE A 122 -5.66 34.76 -8.35
CA ILE A 122 -6.20 35.57 -7.23
C ILE A 122 -5.47 36.90 -7.10
N LYS A 123 -4.14 36.90 -7.25
CA LYS A 123 -3.34 38.12 -7.16
C LYS A 123 -3.68 39.08 -8.31
N ALA A 124 -3.82 38.58 -9.53
CA ALA A 124 -4.21 39.39 -10.68
C ALA A 124 -5.61 39.98 -10.51
N ASP A 125 -6.57 39.18 -10.04
CA ASP A 125 -7.93 39.64 -9.76
C ASP A 125 -7.97 40.68 -8.64
N LEU A 126 -7.18 40.48 -7.58
CA LEU A 126 -7.05 41.44 -6.48
C LEU A 126 -6.45 42.76 -6.97
N ASP A 127 -5.36 42.72 -7.73
CA ASP A 127 -4.70 43.90 -8.26
C ASP A 127 -5.65 44.68 -9.19
N ALA A 128 -6.47 43.98 -10.01
CA ALA A 128 -7.49 44.61 -10.85
C ALA A 128 -8.64 45.22 -10.03
N ALA A 129 -9.12 44.53 -9.01
CA ALA A 129 -10.17 45.03 -8.12
C ALA A 129 -9.70 46.26 -7.33
N MET A 130 -8.45 46.26 -6.85
CA MET A 130 -7.83 47.40 -6.18
C MET A 130 -7.71 48.60 -7.12
N ALA A 131 -7.21 48.41 -8.34
CA ALA A 131 -7.11 49.49 -9.32
C ALA A 131 -8.48 50.11 -9.65
N LYS A 132 -9.53 49.29 -9.74
CA LYS A 132 -10.90 49.76 -9.94
C LYS A 132 -11.41 50.54 -8.73
N ALA A 133 -11.21 50.01 -7.52
CA ALA A 133 -11.61 50.67 -6.29
C ALA A 133 -10.91 52.03 -6.12
N ASP A 134 -9.61 52.10 -6.40
CA ASP A 134 -8.84 53.35 -6.35
C ASP A 134 -9.35 54.38 -7.35
N ALA A 135 -9.72 53.96 -8.56
CA ALA A 135 -10.32 54.84 -9.56
C ALA A 135 -11.69 55.37 -9.13
N GLU A 136 -12.54 54.51 -8.55
CA GLU A 136 -13.85 54.91 -8.01
C GLU A 136 -13.72 55.86 -6.81
N ILE A 137 -12.77 55.60 -5.91
CA ILE A 137 -12.46 56.48 -4.77
C ILE A 137 -11.98 57.83 -5.28
N ALA A 138 -11.05 57.87 -6.23
CA ALA A 138 -10.54 59.11 -6.80
C ALA A 138 -11.66 59.93 -7.47
N ALA A 139 -12.57 59.28 -8.21
CA ALA A 139 -13.72 59.93 -8.82
C ALA A 139 -14.66 60.53 -7.76
N LYS A 140 -15.00 59.78 -6.70
CA LYS A 140 -15.85 60.27 -5.62
C LYS A 140 -15.20 61.39 -4.81
N THR A 141 -13.89 61.32 -4.56
CA THR A 141 -13.16 62.41 -3.91
C THR A 141 -13.22 63.68 -4.75
N ALA A 142 -13.00 63.58 -6.06
CA ALA A 142 -13.09 64.73 -6.96
C ALA A 142 -14.51 65.33 -7.03
N GLU A 143 -15.55 64.49 -7.00
CA GLU A 143 -16.95 64.94 -6.91
C GLU A 143 -17.24 65.65 -5.58
N GLY A 144 -16.78 65.07 -4.47
CA GLY A 144 -16.90 65.66 -3.14
C GLY A 144 -16.17 67.01 -3.03
N GLU A 145 -14.97 67.12 -3.59
CA GLU A 145 -14.22 68.39 -3.64
C GLU A 145 -14.98 69.47 -4.42
N LYS A 146 -15.60 69.13 -5.55
CA LYS A 146 -16.45 70.07 -6.30
C LYS A 146 -17.67 70.51 -5.49
N ALA A 147 -18.38 69.57 -4.87
CA ALA A 147 -19.54 69.89 -4.03
C ALA A 147 -19.14 70.79 -2.84
N ILE A 148 -18.00 70.52 -2.19
CA ILE A 148 -17.48 71.37 -1.12
C ILE A 148 -17.12 72.76 -1.65
N ALA A 149 -16.50 72.87 -2.84
CA ALA A 149 -16.19 74.15 -3.46
C ALA A 149 -17.45 74.97 -3.77
N GLU A 150 -18.49 74.34 -4.31
CA GLU A 150 -19.79 74.96 -4.56
C GLU A 150 -20.46 75.44 -3.26
N ILE A 151 -20.50 74.59 -2.23
CA ILE A 151 -21.03 74.96 -0.91
C ILE A 151 -20.24 76.15 -0.32
N ARG A 152 -18.91 76.16 -0.45
CA ARG A 152 -18.08 77.28 0.01
C ARG A 152 -18.39 78.57 -0.75
N ALA A 153 -18.55 78.50 -2.07
CA ALA A 153 -18.92 79.66 -2.88
C ALA A 153 -20.30 80.20 -2.49
N GLY A 154 -21.31 79.33 -2.37
CA GLY A 154 -22.65 79.69 -1.94
C GLY A 154 -22.69 80.26 -0.52
N ALA A 155 -21.92 79.69 0.41
CA ALA A 155 -21.79 80.22 1.77
C ALA A 155 -21.16 81.62 1.78
N LEU A 156 -20.14 81.87 0.97
CA LEU A 156 -19.54 83.21 0.85
C LEU A 156 -20.55 84.24 0.29
N ASP A 157 -21.40 83.84 -0.64
CA ASP A 157 -22.42 84.73 -1.19
C ASP A 157 -23.56 84.99 -0.19
N ALA A 158 -24.02 83.96 0.53
CA ALA A 158 -24.98 84.12 1.62
C ALA A 158 -24.44 85.03 2.74
N VAL A 159 -23.16 84.89 3.11
CA VAL A 159 -22.50 85.79 4.08
C VAL A 159 -22.47 87.24 3.57
N LYS A 160 -22.22 87.48 2.28
CA LYS A 160 -22.27 88.84 1.69
C LYS A 160 -23.67 89.44 1.78
N GLU A 161 -24.70 88.64 1.53
CA GLU A 161 -26.10 89.08 1.61
C GLU A 161 -26.48 89.44 3.05
N VAL A 162 -26.25 88.52 3.99
CA VAL A 162 -26.50 88.75 5.43
C VAL A 162 -25.71 89.96 5.94
N ALA A 163 -24.45 90.13 5.54
CA ALA A 163 -23.63 91.28 5.94
C ALA A 163 -24.20 92.61 5.41
N LYS A 164 -24.72 92.65 4.18
CA LYS A 164 -25.35 93.85 3.61
C LYS A 164 -26.67 94.18 4.29
N ASP A 165 -27.49 93.17 4.56
CA ASP A 165 -28.79 93.36 5.19
C ASP A 165 -28.64 93.79 6.66
N THR A 166 -27.78 93.10 7.41
CA THR A 166 -27.47 93.49 8.80
C THR A 166 -26.85 94.89 8.89
N ALA A 167 -25.92 95.26 8.00
CA ALA A 167 -25.35 96.61 7.97
C ALA A 167 -26.42 97.67 7.67
N ARG A 168 -27.37 97.39 6.78
CA ARG A 168 -28.48 98.29 6.46
C ARG A 168 -29.41 98.47 7.66
N GLU A 169 -29.76 97.37 8.34
CA GLU A 169 -30.58 97.41 9.55
C GLU A 169 -29.90 98.20 10.68
N ILE A 170 -28.60 98.00 10.90
CA ILE A 170 -27.84 98.75 11.93
C ILE A 170 -27.81 100.25 11.61
N VAL A 171 -27.57 100.64 10.36
CA VAL A 171 -27.56 102.07 9.95
C VAL A 171 -28.95 102.70 10.12
N ALA A 172 -30.01 101.96 9.80
CA ALA A 172 -31.39 102.40 10.03
C ALA A 172 -31.72 102.55 11.53
N ALA A 173 -31.30 101.59 12.37
CA ALA A 173 -31.50 101.63 13.82
C ALA A 173 -30.74 102.78 14.50
N MET A 174 -29.58 103.16 13.95
CA MET A 174 -28.76 104.30 14.42
C MET A 174 -29.26 105.67 13.91
N GLY A 175 -30.36 105.72 13.16
CA GLY A 175 -31.00 106.96 12.70
C GLY A 175 -30.38 107.60 11.45
N GLY A 176 -29.49 106.88 10.72
CA GLY A 176 -28.88 107.37 9.50
C GLY A 176 -29.69 107.02 8.25
N GLN A 177 -29.92 107.97 7.34
CA GLN A 177 -30.41 107.70 5.99
C GLN A 177 -29.22 107.50 5.03
N ALA A 178 -28.73 106.26 4.92
CA ALA A 178 -27.74 105.91 3.90
C ALA A 178 -28.45 105.23 2.72
N ASP A 179 -28.17 105.71 1.50
CA ASP A 179 -28.65 105.06 0.27
C ASP A 179 -28.09 103.62 0.19
N ALA A 180 -28.93 102.68 -0.25
CA ALA A 180 -28.58 101.27 -0.37
C ALA A 180 -27.34 101.04 -1.25
N LYS A 181 -27.08 101.92 -2.23
CA LYS A 181 -25.85 101.85 -3.05
C LYS A 181 -24.59 102.08 -2.24
N THR A 182 -24.60 103.05 -1.31
CA THR A 182 -23.42 103.44 -0.53
C THR A 182 -23.07 102.38 0.51
N VAL A 183 -24.08 101.83 1.19
CA VAL A 183 -23.89 100.73 2.16
C VAL A 183 -23.37 99.48 1.47
N ASN A 184 -23.97 99.10 0.34
CA ASN A 184 -23.51 97.94 -0.42
C ASN A 184 -22.08 98.10 -0.94
N ALA A 185 -21.69 99.31 -1.38
CA ALA A 185 -20.34 99.60 -1.84
C ALA A 185 -19.31 99.53 -0.70
N ALA A 186 -19.63 100.07 0.49
CA ALA A 186 -18.75 100.04 1.66
C ALA A 186 -18.54 98.63 2.21
N VAL A 187 -19.61 97.83 2.32
CA VAL A 187 -19.52 96.42 2.74
C VAL A 187 -18.70 95.61 1.74
N THR A 188 -18.93 95.79 0.43
CA THR A 188 -18.17 95.10 -0.61
C THR A 188 -16.69 95.48 -0.62
N SER A 189 -16.36 96.73 -0.27
CA SER A 189 -14.96 97.18 -0.12
C SER A 189 -14.27 96.48 1.06
N GLN A 190 -14.96 96.32 2.20
CA GLN A 190 -14.38 95.68 3.38
C GLN A 190 -14.25 94.16 3.26
N MET A 191 -15.12 93.51 2.48
CA MET A 191 -15.02 92.07 2.23
C MET A 191 -13.93 91.67 1.22
N LYS A 192 -13.29 92.64 0.55
CA LYS A 192 -12.17 92.41 -0.38
C LYS A 192 -10.79 92.63 0.25
N GLY A 193 -10.73 93.13 1.48
CA GLY A 193 -9.50 93.36 2.25
C GLY A 193 -9.02 92.14 3.01
#